data_AF-A0A0M3ICH0-F1
#
_entry.id   AF-A0A0M3ICH0-F1
#
_cell.length_a   1.000
_cell.length_b   1.000
_cell.length_c   1.000
_cell.angle_alpha   90.00
_cell.angle_beta   90.00
_cell.angle_gamma   90.00
#
_symmetry.space_group_name_H-M   'P 1'
#
loop_
_entity.id
_entity.type
_entity.pdbx_description
1 polymer ?
#
loop_
_entity_poly.entity_id
_entity_poly.type
_entity_poly.pdbx_seq_one_letter_code
_entity_poly.pdbx_strand_id
1 'polypeptide(L)'
;MVDQRVARRPKQEESKLNVCKSSKEQYLLITNFAGVYISREVLFLCETIEANAVGEHPNRIIKFGPLFYTYAHYSDKLVGMLLRARKYKLVDFEGEMLYQGQDDDKVIRMLMPIEEIRKVVTSSGDPVNCIAIVK
;
A
#
# COMPACT_ATOMS: atom_id res chain seq x y z
N MET A 1 -65.87 14.82 16.67
CA MET A 1 -64.66 15.61 16.95
C MET A 1 -63.69 14.67 17.64
N VAL A 2 -62.79 14.03 16.89
CA VAL A 2 -61.75 13.15 17.42
C VAL A 2 -60.52 13.29 16.53
N ASP A 3 -59.40 13.59 17.18
CA ASP A 3 -58.06 13.69 16.65
C ASP A 3 -57.58 12.33 16.09
N GLN A 4 -56.87 12.34 14.97
CA GLN A 4 -55.95 11.30 14.52
C GLN A 4 -55.25 11.73 13.22
N ARG A 5 -54.03 12.25 13.30
CA ARG A 5 -53.06 12.11 12.20
C ARG A 5 -51.73 11.59 12.73
N VAL A 6 -51.64 10.26 12.62
CA VAL A 6 -50.45 9.42 12.76
C VAL A 6 -49.38 9.82 11.75
N ALA A 7 -48.14 9.81 12.21
CA ALA A 7 -46.91 10.14 11.50
C ALA A 7 -46.65 9.29 10.23
N ARG A 8 -45.97 9.88 9.23
CA ARG A 8 -45.01 9.17 8.37
C ARG A 8 -43.81 10.07 8.06
N ARG A 9 -42.62 9.53 8.33
CA ARG A 9 -41.29 10.04 7.97
C ARG A 9 -40.92 9.52 6.54
N PRO A 10 -39.76 9.88 5.97
CA PRO A 10 -39.53 10.82 4.87
C PRO A 10 -39.34 10.14 3.48
N LYS A 11 -39.28 10.92 2.39
CA LYS A 11 -38.68 10.49 1.10
C LYS A 11 -37.68 11.53 0.58
N GLN A 12 -36.54 11.00 0.15
CA GLN A 12 -35.36 11.67 -0.40
C GLN A 12 -35.67 12.55 -1.61
N GLU A 13 -34.92 13.63 -1.78
CA GLU A 13 -34.62 14.17 -3.10
C GLU A 13 -33.19 14.72 -3.12
N GLU A 14 -32.24 13.79 -3.24
CA GLU A 14 -30.88 14.05 -3.66
C GLU A 14 -30.90 14.47 -5.13
N SER A 15 -30.73 15.76 -5.43
CA SER A 15 -30.17 16.14 -6.73
C SER A 15 -29.61 17.56 -6.69
N LYS A 16 -28.30 17.65 -6.96
CA LYS A 16 -27.52 18.75 -7.56
C LYS A 16 -26.11 18.79 -6.96
N LEU A 17 -25.38 17.69 -7.08
CA LEU A 17 -23.91 17.77 -7.05
C LEU A 17 -23.46 18.23 -8.44
N ASN A 18 -23.62 19.53 -8.71
CA ASN A 18 -23.16 20.15 -9.93
C ASN A 18 -21.64 20.29 -9.88
N VAL A 19 -21.04 19.71 -10.92
CA VAL A 19 -19.63 19.69 -11.28
C VAL A 19 -19.11 21.11 -11.52
N CYS A 20 -18.08 21.49 -10.78
CA CYS A 20 -17.01 22.38 -11.28
C CYS A 20 -15.78 22.20 -10.39
N LYS A 21 -15.14 21.02 -10.45
CA LYS A 21 -13.83 20.84 -9.79
C LYS A 21 -12.75 21.24 -10.76
N SER A 22 -12.11 22.37 -10.46
CA SER A 22 -10.96 22.94 -11.17
C SER A 22 -9.93 21.87 -11.52
N SER A 23 -9.28 21.94 -12.69
CA SER A 23 -8.30 20.94 -13.16
C SER A 23 -7.19 20.60 -12.15
N LYS A 24 -6.93 21.49 -11.17
CA LYS A 24 -6.03 21.23 -10.03
C LYS A 24 -6.62 20.28 -8.97
N GLU A 25 -7.92 20.36 -8.70
CA GLU A 25 -8.62 19.45 -7.77
C GLU A 25 -8.84 18.06 -8.37
N GLN A 26 -9.03 17.94 -9.69
CA GLN A 26 -9.01 16.64 -10.37
C GLN A 26 -7.62 15.99 -10.24
N TYR A 27 -6.54 16.72 -10.50
CA TYR A 27 -5.18 16.22 -10.27
C TYR A 27 -4.94 15.86 -8.79
N LEU A 28 -5.42 16.65 -7.84
CA LEU A 28 -5.33 16.34 -6.41
C LEU A 28 -6.11 15.07 -6.04
N LEU A 29 -7.28 14.81 -6.64
CA LEU A 29 -8.00 13.55 -6.45
C LEU A 29 -7.23 12.37 -7.04
N ILE A 30 -6.75 12.49 -8.29
CA ILE A 30 -6.02 11.43 -9.01
C ILE A 30 -4.73 11.06 -8.28
N THR A 31 -4.03 12.05 -7.72
CA THR A 31 -2.77 11.85 -6.97
C THR A 31 -2.97 11.21 -5.60
N ASN A 32 -4.06 11.54 -4.90
CA ASN A 32 -4.43 10.87 -3.66
C ASN A 32 -4.69 9.37 -3.87
N PHE A 33 -5.35 8.97 -4.96
CA PHE A 33 -5.55 7.55 -5.26
C PHE A 33 -4.25 6.81 -5.58
N ALA A 34 -3.36 7.44 -6.37
CA ALA A 34 -2.08 6.86 -6.72
C ALA A 34 -1.21 6.63 -5.47
N GLY A 35 -1.17 7.60 -4.56
CA GLY A 35 -0.40 7.47 -3.32
C GLY A 35 -0.95 6.44 -2.34
N VAL A 36 -2.28 6.35 -2.24
CA VAL A 36 -2.96 5.33 -1.43
C VAL A 36 -2.76 3.93 -2.01
N TYR A 37 -2.80 3.77 -3.34
CA TYR A 37 -2.63 2.47 -4.00
C TYR A 37 -1.21 1.94 -3.86
N ILE A 38 -0.21 2.80 -4.08
CA ILE A 38 1.21 2.47 -3.90
C ILE A 38 1.51 2.07 -2.44
N SER A 39 0.89 2.78 -1.49
CA SER A 39 0.99 2.45 -0.06
C SER A 39 0.42 1.07 0.25
N ARG A 40 -0.68 0.67 -0.40
CA ARG A 40 -1.28 -0.66 -0.25
C ARG A 40 -0.43 -1.77 -0.85
N GLU A 41 0.15 -1.58 -2.04
CA GLU A 41 1.03 -2.58 -2.65
C GLU A 41 2.29 -2.82 -1.78
N VAL A 42 2.90 -1.77 -1.24
CA VAL A 42 4.07 -1.90 -0.34
C VAL A 42 3.69 -2.57 0.97
N LEU A 43 2.52 -2.23 1.54
CA LEU A 43 2.03 -2.89 2.76
C LEU A 43 1.78 -4.38 2.51
N PHE A 44 1.11 -4.73 1.41
CA PHE A 44 0.85 -6.13 1.02
C PHE A 44 2.15 -6.91 0.79
N LEU A 45 3.15 -6.28 0.16
CA LEU A 45 4.50 -6.86 0.06
C LEU A 45 5.08 -7.18 1.44
N CYS A 46 5.03 -6.23 2.37
CA CYS A 46 5.57 -6.43 3.71
C CYS A 46 4.81 -7.52 4.48
N GLU A 47 3.48 -7.60 4.35
CA GLU A 47 2.66 -8.68 4.92
C GLU A 47 3.01 -10.05 4.32
N THR A 48 3.25 -10.09 3.00
CA THR A 48 3.64 -11.34 2.32
C THR A 48 5.01 -11.81 2.79
N ILE A 49 5.97 -10.88 2.95
CA ILE A 49 7.29 -11.19 3.52
C ILE A 49 7.12 -11.65 4.96
N GLU A 50 6.35 -10.94 5.79
CA GLU A 50 6.12 -11.27 7.20
C GLU A 50 5.58 -12.70 7.40
N ALA A 51 4.68 -13.14 6.53
CA ALA A 51 4.08 -14.47 6.59
C ALA A 51 5.01 -15.61 6.14
N ASN A 52 5.97 -15.33 5.25
CA ASN A 52 6.82 -16.34 4.61
C ASN A 52 8.29 -16.30 5.05
N ALA A 53 8.70 -15.20 5.69
CA ALA A 53 10.07 -14.99 6.13
C ALA A 53 10.36 -15.72 7.44
N VAL A 54 11.63 -16.10 7.61
CA VAL A 54 12.13 -16.81 8.77
C VAL A 54 12.96 -15.88 9.65
N GLY A 55 12.99 -16.17 10.95
CA GLY A 55 13.67 -15.37 11.96
C GLY A 55 12.79 -14.29 12.59
N GLU A 56 13.42 -13.51 13.46
CA GLU A 56 12.79 -12.43 14.24
C GLU A 56 13.26 -11.06 13.75
N HIS A 57 12.43 -10.04 13.95
CA HIS A 57 12.78 -8.65 13.65
C HIS A 57 13.98 -8.19 14.50
N PRO A 58 14.89 -7.35 13.97
CA PRO A 58 14.94 -6.79 12.61
C PRO A 58 15.72 -7.66 11.61
N ASN A 59 15.95 -8.94 11.93
CA ASN A 59 16.75 -9.88 11.13
C ASN A 59 15.90 -10.94 10.43
N ARG A 60 14.62 -10.63 10.19
CA ARG A 60 13.72 -11.49 9.45
C ARG A 60 14.12 -11.49 7.97
N ILE A 61 14.27 -12.67 7.40
CA ILE A 61 14.80 -12.86 6.05
C ILE A 61 13.96 -13.81 5.22
N ILE A 62 13.89 -13.54 3.92
CA ILE A 62 13.30 -14.43 2.92
C ILE A 62 14.20 -14.47 1.68
N LYS A 63 14.22 -15.61 0.98
CA LYS A 63 14.89 -15.71 -0.32
C LYS A 63 14.04 -15.09 -1.43
N PHE A 64 14.67 -14.50 -2.43
CA PHE A 64 13.98 -13.85 -3.55
C PHE A 64 13.13 -14.83 -4.36
N GLY A 65 13.62 -16.02 -4.68
CA GLY A 65 12.91 -16.99 -5.51
C GLY A 65 11.55 -17.39 -4.94
N PRO A 66 11.49 -17.88 -3.68
CA PRO A 66 10.22 -18.19 -3.02
C PRO A 66 9.29 -16.97 -2.90
N LEU A 67 9.83 -15.79 -2.57
CA LEU A 67 9.03 -14.57 -2.51
C LEU A 67 8.44 -14.22 -3.88
N PHE A 68 9.24 -14.32 -4.95
CA PHE A 68 8.82 -14.08 -6.33
C PHE A 68 7.70 -15.02 -6.75
N TYR A 69 7.86 -16.32 -6.50
CA TYR A 69 6.85 -17.30 -6.85
C TYR A 69 5.53 -17.07 -6.11
N THR A 70 5.59 -16.82 -4.80
CA THR A 70 4.39 -16.53 -3.98
C THR A 70 3.73 -15.22 -4.40
N TYR A 71 4.51 -14.17 -4.65
CA TYR A 71 3.98 -12.85 -5.01
C TYR A 71 3.46 -12.79 -6.45
N ALA A 72 4.03 -13.58 -7.37
CA ALA A 72 3.60 -13.65 -8.78
C ALA A 72 2.15 -14.14 -8.95
N HIS A 73 1.58 -14.81 -7.94
CA HIS A 73 0.15 -15.14 -7.94
C HIS A 73 -0.75 -13.90 -7.86
N TYR A 74 -0.25 -12.81 -7.28
CA TYR A 74 -0.98 -11.57 -7.05
C TYR A 74 -0.56 -10.44 -8.00
N SER A 75 0.74 -10.30 -8.28
CA SER A 75 1.25 -9.24 -9.16
C SER A 75 2.67 -9.54 -9.69
N ASP A 76 2.94 -9.10 -10.91
CA ASP A 76 4.23 -9.11 -11.59
C ASP A 76 5.18 -7.96 -11.16
N LYS A 77 4.73 -7.05 -10.28
CA LYS A 77 5.46 -5.83 -9.92
C LYS A 77 6.41 -5.98 -8.73
N LEU A 78 6.73 -7.21 -8.31
CA LEU A 78 7.50 -7.46 -7.07
C LEU A 78 8.79 -6.65 -7.01
N VAL A 79 9.63 -6.70 -8.06
CA VAL A 79 10.94 -6.02 -8.06
C VAL A 79 10.76 -4.51 -7.90
N GLY A 80 9.77 -3.93 -8.57
CA GLY A 80 9.43 -2.51 -8.42
C GLY A 80 8.96 -2.16 -6.99
N MET A 81 8.22 -3.05 -6.34
CA MET A 81 7.79 -2.86 -4.95
C MET A 81 8.95 -3.00 -3.97
N LEU A 82 9.85 -3.95 -4.17
CA LEU A 82 11.06 -4.13 -3.35
C LEU A 82 11.96 -2.89 -3.42
N LEU A 83 12.19 -2.34 -4.61
CA LEU A 83 12.95 -1.09 -4.78
C LEU A 83 12.28 0.08 -4.06
N ARG A 84 10.95 0.16 -4.13
CA ARG A 84 10.19 1.19 -3.42
C ARG A 84 10.30 1.02 -1.91
N ALA A 85 10.10 -0.18 -1.38
CA ALA A 85 10.26 -0.50 0.04
C ALA A 85 11.69 -0.21 0.53
N ARG A 86 12.71 -0.45 -0.31
CA ARG A 86 14.12 -0.12 -0.03
C ARG A 86 14.37 1.38 0.06
N LYS A 87 13.74 2.20 -0.79
CA LYS A 87 13.79 3.67 -0.70
C LYS A 87 13.34 4.17 0.69
N TYR A 88 12.37 3.48 1.27
CA TYR A 88 11.80 3.76 2.58
C TYR A 88 12.47 2.97 3.73
N LYS A 89 13.57 2.26 3.48
CA LYS A 89 14.31 1.47 4.49
C LYS A 89 13.43 0.44 5.23
N LEU A 90 12.39 -0.08 4.56
CA LEU A 90 11.54 -1.15 5.10
C LEU A 90 12.19 -2.52 4.88
N VAL A 91 12.89 -2.66 3.74
CA VAL A 91 13.61 -3.87 3.34
C VAL A 91 15.00 -3.51 2.83
N ASP A 92 15.89 -4.49 2.86
CA ASP A 92 17.22 -4.40 2.25
C ASP A 92 17.59 -5.73 1.58
N PHE A 93 18.34 -5.64 0.49
CA PHE A 93 18.81 -6.79 -0.28
C PHE A 93 20.02 -6.39 -1.13
N GLU A 94 20.80 -7.39 -1.52
CA GLU A 94 22.02 -7.19 -2.31
C GLU A 94 21.73 -6.99 -3.80
N GLY A 95 22.42 -6.02 -4.42
CA GLY A 95 22.28 -5.67 -5.83
C GLY A 95 21.26 -4.56 -6.10
N GLU A 96 21.25 -4.06 -7.34
CA GLU A 96 20.30 -3.04 -7.81
C GLU A 96 19.09 -3.65 -8.52
N MET A 97 19.27 -4.80 -9.17
CA MET A 97 18.22 -5.55 -9.86
C MET A 97 18.24 -7.01 -9.40
N LEU A 98 17.06 -7.63 -9.42
CA LEU A 98 16.85 -9.04 -9.11
C LEU A 98 16.22 -9.71 -10.33
N TYR A 99 16.86 -10.76 -10.84
CA TYR A 99 16.40 -11.53 -12.00
C TYR A 99 15.98 -12.94 -11.58
N GLN A 100 14.78 -13.35 -12.01
CA GLN A 100 14.28 -14.70 -11.76
C GLN A 100 15.25 -15.76 -12.32
N GLY A 101 15.48 -16.83 -11.55
CA GLY A 101 16.33 -17.95 -11.94
C GLY A 101 17.83 -17.71 -11.76
N GLN A 102 18.27 -16.44 -11.70
CA GLN A 102 19.67 -16.09 -11.38
C GLN A 102 19.83 -15.68 -9.92
N ASP A 103 18.89 -14.89 -9.41
CA ASP A 103 18.96 -14.25 -8.10
C ASP A 103 18.06 -14.92 -7.06
N ASP A 104 17.54 -16.11 -7.34
CA ASP A 104 16.54 -16.79 -6.49
C ASP A 104 17.05 -17.03 -5.05
N ASP A 105 18.36 -17.20 -4.86
CA ASP A 105 19.00 -17.38 -3.56
C ASP A 105 19.36 -16.08 -2.83
N LYS A 106 19.18 -14.91 -3.46
CA LYS A 106 19.45 -13.63 -2.81
C LYS A 106 18.52 -13.41 -1.63
N VAL A 107 19.10 -12.90 -0.54
CA VAL A 107 18.38 -12.66 0.70
C VAL A 107 17.76 -11.27 0.69
N ILE A 108 16.46 -11.22 0.99
CA ILE A 108 15.71 -10.01 1.27
C ILE A 108 15.48 -9.95 2.79
N ARG A 109 16.01 -8.91 3.41
CA ARG A 109 15.91 -8.65 4.84
C ARG A 109 14.83 -7.62 5.10
N MET A 110 13.95 -7.92 6.05
CA MET A 110 12.95 -6.98 6.55
C MET A 110 13.55 -6.22 7.74
N LEU A 111 13.65 -4.90 7.61
CA LEU A 111 14.33 -4.05 8.60
C LEU A 111 13.39 -3.54 9.70
N MET A 112 12.08 -3.61 9.47
CA MET A 112 11.06 -3.04 10.34
C MET A 112 9.90 -4.02 10.53
N PRO A 113 9.35 -4.16 11.75
CA PRO A 113 8.18 -5.01 11.99
C PRO A 113 6.92 -4.47 11.33
N ILE A 114 6.00 -5.37 10.94
CA ILE A 114 4.79 -5.00 10.20
C ILE A 114 3.92 -4.00 10.97
N GLU A 115 3.91 -4.06 12.29
CA GLU A 115 3.17 -3.15 13.17
C GLU A 115 3.68 -1.71 13.07
N GLU A 116 4.98 -1.52 12.90
CA GLU A 116 5.57 -0.20 12.68
C GLU A 116 5.31 0.28 11.25
N ILE A 117 5.42 -0.62 10.27
CA ILE A 117 5.13 -0.33 8.86
C ILE A 117 3.69 0.21 8.71
N ARG A 118 2.72 -0.40 9.37
CA ARG A 118 1.32 0.06 9.36
C ARG A 118 1.14 1.48 9.91
N LYS A 119 1.99 1.91 10.84
CA LYS A 119 1.94 3.27 11.41
C LYS A 119 2.61 4.29 10.49
N VAL A 120 3.71 3.92 9.85
CA VAL A 120 4.47 4.84 8.98
C VAL A 120 3.91 4.93 7.56
N VAL A 121 3.23 3.89 7.07
CA VAL A 121 2.56 3.93 5.76
C VAL A 121 1.20 4.62 5.92
N THR A 122 1.25 5.93 6.22
CA THR A 122 0.09 6.81 6.16
C THR A 122 0.17 7.61 4.85
N SER A 123 -0.96 7.77 4.17
CA SER A 123 -1.06 8.43 2.86
C SER A 123 -0.42 9.81 2.91
N SER A 124 0.81 9.94 2.41
CA SER A 124 1.38 11.25 2.15
C SER A 124 0.61 11.80 0.97
N GLY A 125 -0.08 12.93 1.13
CA GLY A 125 -0.75 13.62 0.02
C GLY A 125 0.22 14.15 -1.05
N ASP A 126 1.49 13.71 -1.05
CA ASP A 126 2.51 14.02 -2.04
C ASP A 126 2.46 13.00 -3.20
N PRO A 127 2.18 13.44 -4.44
CA PRO A 127 2.15 12.59 -5.62
C PRO A 127 3.48 11.89 -5.94
N VAL A 128 4.61 12.39 -5.46
CA VAL A 128 5.94 11.86 -5.78
C VAL A 128 6.46 10.93 -4.68
N ASN A 129 6.16 11.23 -3.41
CA ASN A 129 6.54 10.43 -2.26
C ASN A 129 5.30 9.97 -1.50
N CYS A 130 4.60 9.01 -2.09
CA CYS A 130 3.32 8.48 -1.60
C CYS A 130 3.36 7.91 -0.17
N ILE A 131 4.54 7.54 0.33
CA ILE A 131 4.74 7.02 1.68
C ILE A 131 5.47 8.10 2.49
N ALA A 132 4.80 8.68 3.48
CA ALA A 132 5.42 9.59 4.43
C ALA A 132 5.87 8.80 5.65
N ILE A 133 7.16 8.45 5.73
CA ILE A 133 7.70 7.97 7.01
C ILE A 133 7.79 9.16 7.94
N VAL A 134 6.87 9.24 8.90
CA VAL A 134 6.99 10.14 10.04
C VAL A 134 8.05 9.54 10.96
N LYS A 135 9.20 10.20 11.08
CA LYS A 135 10.25 9.88 12.06
C LYS A 135 9.93 10.47 13.41
#